data_AF-W1XAP2-F1
#
_entry.id   AF-W1XAP2-F1
#
_cell.length_a   1.000
_cell.length_b   1.000
_cell.length_c   1.000
_cell.angle_alpha   90.00
_cell.angle_beta   90.00
_cell.angle_gamma   90.00
#
_symmetry.space_group_name_H-M   'P 1'
#
loop_
_entity.id
_entity.type
_entity.pdbx_description
1 polymer ?
#
loop_
_entity_poly.entity_id
_entity_poly.type
_entity_poly.pdbx_seq_one_letter_code
_entity_poly.pdbx_strand_id
1 'polypeptide(L)'
;PLNGELVTAKGEVTLRNNSLFIKPLDSTLKNLSGKFSFINGDLQSEPLTASWFNQPLNVDFSTKEGAKAYQVAVNLNGNWQPAKTGVLPEAVNEA
;
A
#
# COMPACT_ATOMS: atom_id res chain seq x y z
N PRO A 1 -12.62 25.01 30.70
CA PRO A 1 -11.88 23.74 30.46
C PRO A 1 -12.33 23.12 29.13
N LEU A 2 -11.38 22.75 28.26
CA LEU A 2 -11.69 22.08 27.00
C LEU A 2 -12.44 20.76 27.30
N ASN A 3 -13.63 20.60 26.74
CA ASN A 3 -14.61 19.55 27.02
C ASN A 3 -14.29 18.18 26.40
N GLY A 4 -13.06 17.97 25.92
CA GLY A 4 -12.53 16.64 25.61
C GLY A 4 -13.27 15.86 24.52
N GLU A 5 -13.84 16.53 23.52
CA GLU A 5 -14.40 15.84 22.35
C GLU A 5 -13.31 15.09 21.58
N LEU A 6 -13.63 13.89 21.10
CA LEU A 6 -12.72 13.11 20.26
C LEU A 6 -12.36 13.90 19.00
N VAL A 7 -11.07 14.19 18.83
CA VAL A 7 -10.56 14.83 17.63
C VAL A 7 -10.64 13.87 16.45
N THR A 8 -11.13 14.35 15.31
CA THR A 8 -11.09 13.61 14.04
C THR A 8 -10.01 14.20 13.16
N ALA A 9 -8.96 13.43 12.88
CA ALA A 9 -7.94 13.79 11.92
C ALA A 9 -8.37 13.31 10.53
N LYS A 10 -8.36 14.21 9.54
CA LYS A 10 -8.68 13.87 8.15
C LYS A 10 -7.81 14.62 7.17
N GLY A 11 -7.55 14.02 6.03
CA GLY A 11 -6.75 14.66 4.98
C GLY A 11 -6.54 13.77 3.76
N GLU A 12 -5.80 14.32 2.81
CA GLU A 12 -5.36 13.63 1.60
C GLU A 12 -3.83 13.67 1.54
N VAL A 13 -3.23 12.57 1.11
CA VAL A 13 -1.79 12.43 0.92
C VAL A 13 -1.54 12.07 -0.54
N THR A 14 -0.71 12.87 -1.21
CA THR A 14 -0.24 12.57 -2.57
C THR A 14 1.12 11.89 -2.49
N LEU A 15 1.23 10.75 -3.17
CA LEU A 15 2.46 10.01 -3.35
C LEU A 15 3.05 10.35 -4.71
N ARG A 16 4.34 10.72 -4.74
CA ARG A 16 5.10 10.94 -5.97
C ARG A 16 6.44 10.24 -5.86
N ASN A 17 6.60 9.18 -6.65
CA ASN A 17 7.84 8.42 -6.73
C ASN A 17 8.33 7.87 -5.38
N ASN A 18 7.41 7.31 -4.59
CA ASN A 18 7.74 6.72 -3.30
C ASN A 18 8.21 5.26 -3.42
N SER A 19 8.81 4.77 -2.34
CA SER A 19 9.10 3.34 -2.16
C SER A 19 8.22 2.79 -1.04
N LEU A 20 7.65 1.60 -1.23
CA LEU A 20 6.88 0.88 -0.22
C LEU A 20 7.50 -0.49 0.03
N PHE A 21 7.96 -0.71 1.25
CA PHE A 21 8.52 -1.99 1.67
C PHE A 21 7.43 -2.93 2.20
N ILE A 22 7.37 -4.14 1.66
CA ILE A 22 6.44 -5.19 2.04
C ILE A 22 7.20 -6.23 2.86
N LYS A 23 7.19 -6.05 4.18
CA LYS A 23 7.96 -6.86 5.12
C LYS A 23 7.75 -8.38 4.99
N PRO A 24 6.50 -8.91 4.85
CA PRO A 24 6.30 -10.36 4.72
C PRO A 24 6.97 -10.98 3.50
N LEU A 25 7.20 -10.19 2.44
CA LEU A 25 7.78 -10.64 1.18
C LEU A 25 9.23 -10.16 0.99
N ASP A 26 9.80 -9.52 2.02
CA ASP A 26 11.11 -8.85 2.00
C ASP A 26 11.42 -8.14 0.67
N SER A 27 10.47 -7.35 0.19
CA SER A 27 10.56 -6.73 -1.14
C SER A 27 9.97 -5.34 -1.16
N THR A 28 10.37 -4.54 -2.16
CA THR A 28 10.00 -3.13 -2.24
C THR A 28 9.32 -2.82 -3.57
N LEU A 29 8.12 -2.24 -3.50
CA LEU A 29 7.50 -1.57 -4.63
C LEU A 29 8.17 -0.22 -4.84
N LYS A 30 8.52 0.10 -6.08
CA LYS A 30 9.19 1.34 -6.48
C LYS A 30 8.25 2.21 -7.30
N ASN A 31 8.61 3.49 -7.40
CA ASN A 31 7.90 4.49 -8.20
C ASN A 31 6.41 4.65 -7.82
N LEU A 32 6.07 4.34 -6.56
CA LEU A 32 4.68 4.39 -6.07
C LEU A 32 4.15 5.82 -6.15
N SER A 33 3.12 6.01 -6.96
CA SER A 33 2.52 7.31 -7.25
C SER A 33 1.01 7.24 -7.28
N GLY A 34 0.34 8.31 -6.86
CA GLY A 34 -1.10 8.39 -6.73
C GLY A 34 -1.47 9.11 -5.44
N LYS A 35 -2.62 8.81 -4.85
CA LYS A 35 -3.05 9.45 -3.61
C LYS A 35 -3.94 8.55 -2.77
N PHE A 36 -4.02 8.87 -1.49
CA PHE A 36 -4.96 8.27 -0.56
C PHE A 36 -5.51 9.32 0.39
N SER A 37 -6.69 9.05 0.93
CA SER A 37 -7.32 9.86 1.97
C SER A 37 -7.31 9.10 3.29
N PHE A 38 -7.42 9.83 4.39
CA PHE A 38 -7.53 9.24 5.71
C PHE A 38 -8.61 9.91 6.55
N ILE A 39 -9.26 9.11 7.40
CA ILE A 39 -10.05 9.55 8.54
C ILE A 39 -9.57 8.74 9.74
N ASN A 40 -8.84 9.38 10.64
CA ASN A 40 -8.07 8.72 11.70
C ASN A 40 -7.19 7.59 11.14
N GLY A 41 -7.31 6.37 11.66
CA GLY A 41 -6.54 5.22 11.20
C GLY A 41 -7.10 4.49 9.95
N ASP A 42 -8.26 4.92 9.45
CA ASP A 42 -8.84 4.38 8.22
C ASP A 42 -8.26 5.14 7.01
N LEU A 43 -7.47 4.43 6.22
CA LEU A 43 -6.85 4.91 5.00
C LEU A 43 -7.58 4.30 3.80
N GLN A 44 -7.81 5.09 2.76
CA GLN A 44 -8.37 4.62 1.51
C GLN A 44 -7.59 5.21 0.35
N SER A 45 -6.94 4.35 -0.43
CA SER A 45 -6.27 4.78 -1.65
C SER A 45 -7.25 4.97 -2.80
N GLU A 46 -6.91 5.89 -3.69
CA GLU A 46 -7.32 5.79 -5.09
C GLU A 46 -6.39 4.78 -5.81
N PRO A 47 -6.64 4.44 -7.10
CA PRO A 47 -5.69 3.64 -7.85
C PRO A 47 -4.30 4.26 -7.85
N LEU A 48 -3.33 3.51 -7.32
CA LEU A 48 -1.91 3.86 -7.33
C LEU A 48 -1.23 3.11 -8.47
N THR A 49 -0.15 3.68 -8.98
CA THR A 49 0.76 3.00 -9.92
C THR A 49 2.09 2.75 -9.25
N ALA A 50 2.70 1.62 -9.56
CA ALA A 50 4.01 1.24 -9.05
C ALA A 50 4.76 0.38 -10.07
N SER A 51 6.00 0.05 -9.72
CA SER A 51 6.78 -0.99 -10.38
C SER A 51 7.26 -1.99 -9.34
N TRP A 52 7.11 -3.27 -9.65
CA TRP A 52 7.56 -4.36 -8.79
C TRP A 52 8.06 -5.51 -9.67
N PHE A 53 9.17 -6.15 -9.26
CA PHE A 53 9.84 -7.19 -10.06
C PHE A 53 10.02 -6.80 -11.54
N ASN A 54 10.50 -5.57 -11.78
CA ASN A 54 10.71 -4.96 -13.09
C ASN A 54 9.45 -4.82 -13.97
N GLN A 55 8.26 -4.90 -13.37
CA GLN A 55 6.99 -4.83 -14.10
C GLN A 55 6.06 -3.77 -13.51
N PRO A 56 5.32 -3.03 -14.35
CA PRO A 56 4.33 -2.08 -13.88
C PRO A 56 3.11 -2.80 -13.32
N LEU A 57 2.52 -2.24 -12.26
CA LEU A 57 1.27 -2.71 -11.70
C LEU A 57 0.46 -1.54 -11.13
N ASN A 58 -0.85 -1.74 -11.08
CA ASN A 58 -1.76 -0.94 -10.28
C ASN A 58 -1.86 -1.54 -8.88
N VAL A 59 -1.91 -0.67 -7.88
CA VAL A 59 -2.04 -1.02 -6.48
C VAL A 59 -3.18 -0.21 -5.90
N ASP A 60 -4.03 -0.85 -5.12
CA ASP A 60 -4.92 -0.14 -4.21
C ASP A 60 -4.84 -0.77 -2.83
N PHE A 61 -5.04 0.05 -1.81
CA PHE A 61 -5.02 -0.40 -0.44
C PHE A 61 -6.07 0.33 0.39
N SER A 62 -6.53 -0.36 1.42
CA SER A 62 -7.32 0.25 2.48
C SER A 62 -6.88 -0.28 3.83
N THR A 63 -7.08 0.53 4.86
CA THR A 63 -6.92 0.10 6.24
C THR A 63 -8.22 0.21 7.00
N LYS A 64 -8.38 -0.66 7.98
CA LYS A 64 -9.43 -0.53 8.98
C LYS A 64 -8.81 -0.55 10.36
N GLU A 65 -9.01 0.53 11.11
CA GLU A 65 -8.63 0.60 12.50
C GLU A 65 -9.50 -0.35 13.33
N GLY A 66 -8.85 -1.34 13.96
CA GLY A 66 -9.48 -2.25 14.92
C GLY A 66 -8.97 -1.98 16.34
N ALA A 67 -9.66 -2.52 17.34
CA ALA A 67 -9.38 -2.26 18.76
C ALA A 67 -7.95 -2.65 19.23
N LYS A 68 -7.25 -3.52 18.49
CA LYS A 68 -5.90 -4.02 18.84
C LYS A 68 -4.90 -3.98 17.70
N ALA A 69 -5.36 -3.83 16.46
CA ALA A 69 -4.52 -3.90 15.27
C ALA A 69 -5.22 -3.21 14.08
N TYR A 70 -4.40 -2.76 13.13
CA TYR A 70 -4.87 -2.29 11.84
C TYR A 70 -5.01 -3.48 10.89
N GLN A 71 -6.18 -3.61 10.27
CA GLN A 71 -6.35 -4.48 9.11
C GLN A 71 -5.86 -3.73 7.89
N VAL A 72 -5.13 -4.42 7.01
CA VAL A 72 -4.63 -3.86 5.75
C VAL A 72 -5.12 -4.77 4.63
N ALA A 73 -5.88 -4.21 3.70
CA ALA A 73 -6.21 -4.85 2.44
C ALA A 73 -5.33 -4.24 1.35
N VAL A 74 -4.70 -5.08 0.54
CA VAL A 74 -3.87 -4.66 -0.60
C VAL A 74 -4.29 -5.47 -1.81
N ASN A 75 -4.69 -4.79 -2.88
CA ASN A 75 -4.94 -5.40 -4.17
C ASN A 75 -3.82 -5.04 -5.13
N LEU A 76 -3.38 -6.04 -5.88
CA LEU A 76 -2.29 -5.92 -6.84
C LEU A 76 -2.81 -6.37 -8.20
N ASN A 77 -2.83 -5.45 -9.15
CA ASN A 77 -3.30 -5.72 -10.51
C ASN A 77 -2.15 -5.45 -11.49
N GLY A 78 -1.53 -6.53 -11.95
CA GLY A 78 -0.44 -6.51 -12.91
C GLY A 78 -0.62 -7.61 -13.96
N ASN A 79 -0.17 -7.31 -15.19
CA ASN A 79 -0.05 -8.32 -16.23
C ASN A 79 1.36 -8.92 -16.19
N TRP A 80 1.52 -9.94 -15.36
CA TRP A 80 2.82 -10.51 -15.04
C TRP A 80 3.37 -11.36 -16.18
N GLN A 81 4.64 -11.13 -16.51
CA GLN A 81 5.45 -11.95 -17.40
C GLN A 81 6.48 -12.69 -16.54
N PRO A 82 6.23 -13.93 -16.11
CA PRO A 82 7.12 -14.66 -15.19
C PRO A 82 8.56 -14.76 -15.70
N ALA A 83 8.75 -14.90 -17.01
CA ALA A 83 10.08 -14.93 -17.62
C ALA A 83 10.87 -13.61 -17.55
N LYS A 84 10.24 -12.51 -17.07
CA LYS A 84 10.82 -11.16 -17.02
C LYS A 84 10.82 -10.54 -15.63
N THR A 85 10.44 -11.29 -14.59
CA THR A 85 10.44 -10.80 -13.20
C THR A 85 11.84 -10.63 -12.62
N GLY A 86 12.84 -11.31 -13.19
CA GLY A 86 14.17 -11.43 -12.60
C GLY A 86 14.16 -12.43 -11.45
N VAL A 87 14.98 -12.19 -10.41
CA VAL A 87 15.00 -13.04 -9.22
C VAL A 87 13.86 -12.63 -8.28
N LEU A 88 12.98 -13.58 -7.96
CA LEU A 88 11.90 -13.40 -7.00
C LEU A 88 12.36 -13.77 -5.57
N PRO A 89 11.83 -13.12 -4.52
CA PRO A 89 12.02 -13.55 -3.14
C PRO A 89 11.49 -14.97 -2.91
N GLU A 90 12.12 -15.72 -2.00
CA GLU A 90 11.74 -17.11 -1.68
C GLU A 90 10.26 -17.22 -1.29
N ALA A 91 9.76 -16.29 -0.49
CA ALA A 91 8.35 -16.25 -0.05
C ALA A 91 7.33 -16.15 -1.20
N VAL A 92 7.74 -15.70 -2.39
CA VAL A 92 6.87 -15.65 -3.58
C VAL A 92 6.94 -16.95 -4.38
N ASN A 93 8.06 -17.68 -4.32
CA ASN A 93 8.23 -18.96 -5.02
C ASN A 93 7.52 -20.12 -4.34
N GLU A 94 7.22 -20.01 -3.04
CA GLU A 94 6.56 -21.07 -2.24
C GLU A 94 5.02 -20.95 -2.20
N ALA A 95 4.45 -19.95 -2.87
CA ALA A 95 3.01 -19.64 -2.86
C ALA A 95 2.21 -20.40 -3.94
#